data_AF-A0A352VIS2-F1
#
_entry.id   AF-A0A352VIS2-F1
#
_cell.length_a   1.000
_cell.length_b   1.000
_cell.length_c   1.000
_cell.angle_alpha   90.00
_cell.angle_beta   90.00
_cell.angle_gamma   90.00
#
_symmetry.space_group_name_H-M   'P 1'
#
loop_
_entity.id
_entity.type
_entity.pdbx_description
1 polymer ?
#
loop_
_entity_poly.entity_id
_entity_poly.type
_entity_poly.pdbx_seq_one_letter_code
_entity_poly.pdbx_strand_id
1 'polypeptide(L)'
;MRLHDIIERLRANVDVFDALTRAVSEEQARWKPATDQWSILEVVNHLADEEVEDFRHRLDLTLHRPGEHWPPIAPEVWARERQYNSRELGQSVERLMTRRARSLRWLEGLTQPDWSRLYEHPSAGPLPAGGVLTSWLAHDFIHVRQLNRLHREYLASELSDYAPDYAGCW
;
A
#
# COMPACT_ATOMS: atom_id res chain seq x y z
N MET A 1 -13.93 -14.55 11.03
CA MET A 1 -13.41 -13.45 10.18
C MET A 1 -14.23 -13.40 8.89
N ARG A 2 -14.64 -12.21 8.42
CA ARG A 2 -15.36 -12.06 7.14
C ARG A 2 -14.34 -11.97 5.99
N LEU A 3 -13.69 -13.10 5.69
CA LEU A 3 -12.59 -13.17 4.71
C LEU A 3 -13.00 -12.65 3.33
N HIS A 4 -14.19 -13.05 2.86
CA HIS A 4 -14.73 -12.58 1.59
C HIS A 4 -14.80 -11.05 1.52
N ASP A 5 -15.35 -10.39 2.55
CA ASP A 5 -15.42 -8.92 2.61
C ASP A 5 -14.03 -8.26 2.55
N ILE A 6 -13.03 -8.86 3.19
CA ILE A 6 -11.64 -8.33 3.16
C ILE A 6 -11.05 -8.46 1.75
N ILE A 7 -11.20 -9.63 1.11
CA ILE A 7 -10.72 -9.87 -0.25
C ILE A 7 -11.40 -8.92 -1.24
N GLU A 8 -12.72 -8.75 -1.16
CA GLU A 8 -13.44 -7.82 -2.04
C GLU A 8 -13.03 -6.38 -1.80
N ARG A 9 -12.74 -5.97 -0.56
CA ARG A 9 -12.21 -4.63 -0.27
C ARG A 9 -10.79 -4.44 -0.81
N LEU A 10 -9.90 -5.43 -0.67
CA LEU A 10 -8.57 -5.41 -1.27
C LEU A 10 -8.64 -5.34 -2.81
N ARG A 11 -9.63 -6.00 -3.41
CA ARG A 11 -9.91 -5.93 -4.86
C ARG A 11 -10.37 -4.52 -5.26
N ALA A 12 -11.40 -3.99 -4.60
CA ALA A 12 -11.94 -2.67 -4.89
C ALA A 12 -10.90 -1.55 -4.70
N ASN A 13 -10.01 -1.67 -3.71
CA ASN A 13 -8.98 -0.67 -3.48
C ASN A 13 -7.96 -0.55 -4.64
N VAL A 14 -7.76 -1.58 -5.45
CA VAL A 14 -6.94 -1.48 -6.67
C VAL A 14 -7.51 -0.45 -7.61
N ASP A 15 -8.82 -0.52 -7.83
CA ASP A 15 -9.53 0.40 -8.72
C ASP A 15 -9.50 1.83 -8.15
N VAL A 16 -9.50 1.97 -6.82
CA VAL A 16 -9.31 3.27 -6.15
C VAL A 16 -7.90 3.82 -6.41
N PHE A 17 -6.85 3.01 -6.29
CA PHE A 17 -5.48 3.44 -6.58
C PHE A 17 -5.29 3.82 -8.04
N ASP A 18 -5.85 3.04 -8.97
CA ASP A 18 -5.85 3.37 -10.39
C ASP A 18 -6.62 4.68 -10.65
N ALA A 19 -7.81 4.85 -10.07
CA ALA A 19 -8.59 6.08 -10.23
C ALA A 19 -7.88 7.32 -9.69
N LEU A 20 -7.23 7.22 -8.52
CA LEU A 20 -6.47 8.34 -7.92
C LEU A 20 -5.19 8.68 -8.70
N THR A 21 -4.65 7.75 -9.47
CA THR A 21 -3.40 7.97 -10.24
C THR A 21 -3.65 8.28 -11.71
N ARG A 22 -4.89 8.13 -12.17
CA ARG A 22 -5.32 8.46 -13.54
C ARG A 22 -5.29 9.97 -13.76
N ALA A 23 -4.78 10.38 -14.93
CA ALA A 23 -4.65 11.78 -15.34
C ALA A 23 -3.75 12.66 -14.44
N VAL A 24 -2.93 12.04 -13.60
CA VAL A 24 -1.86 12.72 -12.86
C VAL A 24 -0.71 13.02 -13.83
N SER A 25 -0.27 14.28 -13.88
CA SER A 25 0.89 14.67 -14.70
C SER A 25 2.18 14.08 -14.14
N GLU A 26 3.23 13.97 -14.96
CA GLU A 26 4.54 13.54 -14.48
C GLU A 26 5.09 14.46 -13.36
N GLU A 27 4.84 15.75 -13.47
CA GLU A 27 5.20 16.74 -12.45
C GLU A 27 4.51 16.45 -11.11
N GLN A 28 3.19 16.31 -11.10
CA GLN A 28 2.43 15.99 -9.89
C GLN A 28 2.81 14.62 -9.32
N ALA A 29 3.06 13.63 -10.18
CA ALA A 29 3.46 12.28 -9.76
C ALA A 29 4.77 12.30 -8.97
N ARG A 30 5.71 13.17 -9.37
CA ARG A 30 7.04 13.29 -8.77
C ARG A 30 7.11 14.32 -7.65
N TRP A 31 6.18 15.28 -7.61
CA TRP A 31 6.13 16.34 -6.62
C TRP A 31 6.06 15.79 -5.19
N LYS A 32 6.82 16.44 -4.31
CA LYS A 32 6.92 16.09 -2.88
C LYS A 32 6.57 17.33 -2.06
N PRO A 33 5.66 17.24 -1.07
CA PRO A 33 5.36 18.38 -0.20
C PRO A 33 6.59 18.86 0.59
N ALA A 34 7.49 17.92 0.93
CA ALA A 34 8.77 18.18 1.58
C ALA A 34 9.77 17.07 1.22
N THR A 35 11.05 17.30 1.48
CA THR A 35 12.14 16.37 1.15
C THR A 35 12.01 14.99 1.81
N ASP A 36 11.39 14.96 3.00
CA ASP A 36 11.18 13.78 3.83
C ASP A 36 9.79 13.15 3.68
N GLN A 37 8.90 13.76 2.89
CA GLN A 37 7.58 13.20 2.58
C GLN A 37 7.60 12.45 1.25
N TRP A 38 6.65 11.55 1.03
CA TRP A 38 6.55 10.81 -0.24
C TRP A 38 5.69 11.53 -1.28
N SER A 39 6.08 11.42 -2.55
CA SER A 39 5.23 11.74 -3.70
C SER A 39 4.17 10.66 -3.98
N ILE A 40 3.25 10.94 -4.90
CA ILE A 40 2.29 9.94 -5.41
C ILE A 40 3.04 8.74 -5.98
N LEU A 41 4.09 8.97 -6.77
CA LEU A 41 4.87 7.91 -7.39
C LEU A 41 5.61 7.05 -6.35
N GLU A 42 6.13 7.66 -5.29
CA GLU A 42 6.75 6.93 -4.17
C GLU A 42 5.72 6.07 -3.43
N VAL A 43 4.51 6.59 -3.16
CA VAL A 43 3.41 5.82 -2.54
C VAL A 43 2.99 4.62 -3.39
N VAL A 44 2.82 4.79 -4.70
CA VAL A 44 2.42 3.68 -5.59
C VAL A 44 3.47 2.59 -5.63
N ASN A 45 4.75 2.96 -5.70
CA ASN A 45 5.84 1.99 -5.72
C ASN A 45 6.01 1.27 -4.37
N HIS A 46 5.81 1.98 -3.26
CA HIS A 46 5.75 1.42 -1.92
C HIS A 46 4.66 0.35 -1.80
N LEU A 47 3.43 0.70 -2.16
CA LEU A 47 2.29 -0.25 -2.17
C LEU A 47 2.61 -1.49 -3.01
N ALA A 48 3.18 -1.30 -4.20
CA ALA A 48 3.52 -2.42 -5.07
C ALA A 48 4.56 -3.35 -4.42
N ASP A 49 5.55 -2.82 -3.71
CA ASP A 49 6.61 -3.61 -3.09
C ASP A 49 6.11 -4.32 -1.82
N GLU A 50 5.35 -3.66 -0.96
CA GLU A 50 4.75 -4.29 0.23
C GLU A 50 3.68 -5.33 -0.08
N GLU A 51 3.01 -5.21 -1.23
CA GLU A 51 2.10 -6.23 -1.77
C GLU A 51 2.78 -7.61 -1.87
N VAL A 52 4.10 -7.66 -2.04
CA VAL A 52 4.86 -8.91 -2.19
C VAL A 52 5.78 -9.15 -0.99
N GLU A 53 6.54 -8.15 -0.58
CA GLU A 53 7.65 -8.28 0.37
C GLU A 53 7.23 -8.10 1.83
N ASP A 54 6.07 -7.50 2.09
CA ASP A 54 5.50 -7.34 3.43
C ASP A 54 4.30 -8.27 3.60
N PHE A 55 3.09 -7.79 3.29
CA PHE A 55 1.85 -8.44 3.71
C PHE A 55 1.68 -9.85 3.15
N ARG A 56 1.89 -10.02 1.85
CA ARG A 56 1.75 -11.33 1.20
C ARG A 56 2.74 -12.34 1.74
N HIS A 57 4.03 -11.98 1.78
CA HIS A 57 5.08 -12.89 2.19
C HIS A 57 4.95 -13.25 3.67
N ARG A 58 4.70 -12.27 4.53
CA ARG A 58 4.55 -12.49 5.97
C ARG A 58 3.32 -13.29 6.31
N LEU A 59 2.20 -13.07 5.62
CA LEU A 59 1.02 -13.90 5.80
C LEU A 59 1.29 -15.36 5.38
N ASP A 60 2.00 -15.57 4.27
CA ASP A 60 2.40 -16.92 3.83
C ASP A 60 3.32 -17.61 4.84
N LEU A 61 4.33 -16.90 5.37
CA LEU A 61 5.21 -17.42 6.42
C LEU A 61 4.43 -17.80 7.68
N THR A 62 3.53 -16.93 8.16
CA THR A 62 2.74 -17.23 9.37
C THR A 62 1.78 -18.40 9.16
N LEU A 63 1.16 -18.51 7.99
CA LEU A 63 0.22 -19.59 7.70
C LEU A 63 0.92 -20.93 7.46
N HIS A 64 2.07 -20.95 6.76
CA HIS A 64 2.63 -22.19 6.23
C HIS A 64 3.99 -22.57 6.81
N ARG A 65 4.70 -21.65 7.46
CA ARG A 65 6.06 -21.86 7.98
C ARG A 65 6.22 -21.36 9.42
N PRO A 66 5.43 -21.91 10.36
CA PRO A 66 5.51 -21.49 11.75
C PRO A 66 6.92 -21.72 12.31
N GLY A 67 7.49 -20.69 12.93
CA GLY A 67 8.85 -20.69 13.48
C GLY A 67 9.91 -20.05 12.58
N GLU A 68 9.62 -19.80 11.29
CA GLU A 68 10.50 -18.98 10.46
C GLU A 68 10.37 -17.49 10.82
N HIS A 69 11.50 -16.79 10.86
CA HIS A 69 11.52 -15.35 11.10
C HIS A 69 11.10 -14.58 9.85
N TRP A 70 10.31 -13.54 10.03
CA TRP A 70 10.01 -12.61 8.96
C TRP A 70 11.28 -11.84 8.56
N PRO A 71 11.60 -11.74 7.25
CA PRO A 71 12.64 -10.85 6.79
C PRO A 71 12.35 -9.40 7.21
N PRO A 72 13.39 -8.63 7.59
CA PRO A 72 13.22 -7.20 7.87
C PRO A 72 12.82 -6.47 6.59
N ILE A 73 12.01 -5.43 6.75
CA ILE A 73 11.65 -4.51 5.67
C ILE A 73 12.12 -3.11 6.06
N ALA A 74 12.45 -2.29 5.05
CA ALA A 74 12.88 -0.91 5.27
C ALA A 74 12.23 0.03 4.23
N PRO A 75 10.90 0.28 4.31
CA PRO A 75 10.18 0.96 3.23
C PRO A 75 10.71 2.37 2.90
N GLU A 76 11.05 3.16 3.93
CA GLU A 76 11.65 4.49 3.77
C GLU A 76 13.00 4.46 3.04
N VAL A 77 13.79 3.42 3.30
CA VAL A 77 15.09 3.22 2.65
C VAL A 77 14.88 2.77 1.21
N TRP A 78 13.94 1.84 0.98
CA TRP A 78 13.62 1.32 -0.34
C TRP A 78 13.17 2.41 -1.30
N ALA A 79 12.39 3.39 -0.85
CA ALA A 79 11.97 4.50 -1.69
C ALA A 79 13.16 5.23 -2.35
N ARG A 80 14.24 5.40 -1.59
CA ARG A 80 15.49 6.04 -2.04
C ARG A 80 16.35 5.08 -2.86
N GLU A 81 16.67 3.91 -2.31
CA GLU A 81 17.58 2.94 -2.93
C GLU A 81 17.05 2.40 -4.25
N ARG A 82 15.74 2.18 -4.34
CA ARG A 82 15.06 1.65 -5.53
C ARG A 82 14.58 2.76 -6.47
N GLN A 83 14.94 4.01 -6.16
CA GLN A 83 14.69 5.22 -6.94
C GLN A 83 13.23 5.34 -7.37
N TYR A 84 12.29 5.24 -6.43
CA TYR A 84 10.86 5.22 -6.77
C TYR A 84 10.45 6.45 -7.57
N ASN A 85 10.92 7.63 -7.17
CA ASN A 85 10.56 8.90 -7.81
C ASN A 85 11.14 9.07 -9.23
N SER A 86 12.06 8.21 -9.69
CA SER A 86 12.58 8.25 -11.07
C SER A 86 11.88 7.27 -12.02
N ARG A 87 10.82 6.58 -11.57
CA ARG A 87 10.08 5.60 -12.37
C ARG A 87 8.96 6.25 -13.18
N GLU A 88 8.30 5.45 -14.01
CA GLU A 88 7.09 5.85 -14.73
C GLU A 88 5.83 5.49 -13.94
N LEU A 89 4.92 6.46 -13.79
CA LEU A 89 3.70 6.28 -12.99
C LEU A 89 2.83 5.15 -13.54
N GLY A 90 2.55 5.15 -14.84
CA GLY A 90 1.72 4.12 -15.48
C GLY A 90 2.25 2.71 -15.25
N GLN A 91 3.56 2.50 -15.44
CA GLN A 91 4.21 1.20 -15.19
C GLN A 91 4.20 0.81 -13.71
N SER A 92 4.29 1.80 -12.82
CA SER A 92 4.24 1.57 -11.37
C SER A 92 2.84 1.14 -10.92
N VAL A 93 1.79 1.76 -11.47
CA VAL A 93 0.38 1.39 -11.23
C VAL A 93 0.10 0.00 -11.79
N GLU A 94 0.50 -0.29 -13.03
CA GLU A 94 0.35 -1.63 -13.63
C GLU A 94 1.05 -2.71 -12.79
N ARG A 95 2.22 -2.40 -12.23
CA ARG A 95 2.95 -3.30 -11.33
C ARG A 95 2.15 -3.58 -10.06
N LEU A 96 1.59 -2.55 -9.43
CA LEU A 96 0.71 -2.72 -8.26
C LEU A 96 -0.50 -3.59 -8.59
N MET A 97 -1.24 -3.27 -9.66
CA MET A 97 -2.43 -4.01 -10.09
C MET A 97 -2.11 -5.49 -10.35
N THR A 98 -1.02 -5.75 -11.09
CA THR A 98 -0.57 -7.12 -11.39
C THR A 98 -0.23 -7.90 -10.14
N ARG A 99 0.47 -7.26 -9.19
CA ARG A 99 0.84 -7.90 -7.91
C ARG A 99 -0.40 -8.17 -7.06
N ARG A 100 -1.32 -7.22 -6.94
CA ARG A 100 -2.58 -7.42 -6.21
C ARG A 100 -3.43 -8.53 -6.81
N ALA A 101 -3.55 -8.61 -8.14
CA ALA A 101 -4.28 -9.69 -8.79
C ALA A 101 -3.68 -11.07 -8.46
N ARG A 102 -2.35 -11.18 -8.32
CA ARG A 102 -1.67 -12.42 -7.89
C ARG A 102 -1.95 -12.73 -6.43
N SER A 103 -1.87 -11.73 -5.54
CA SER A 103 -2.18 -11.87 -4.13
C SER A 103 -3.62 -12.32 -3.88
N LEU A 104 -4.59 -11.73 -4.58
CA LEU A 104 -6.00 -12.08 -4.46
C LEU A 104 -6.24 -13.53 -4.89
N ARG A 105 -5.71 -13.96 -6.04
CA ARG A 105 -5.80 -15.37 -6.48
C ARG A 105 -5.18 -16.33 -5.47
N TRP A 106 -4.08 -15.95 -4.83
CA TRP A 106 -3.48 -16.76 -3.78
C TRP A 106 -4.38 -16.83 -2.53
N LEU A 107 -4.93 -15.70 -2.07
CA LEU A 107 -5.86 -15.65 -0.93
C LEU A 107 -7.11 -16.51 -1.18
N GLU A 108 -7.68 -16.43 -2.38
CA GLU A 108 -8.85 -17.22 -2.81
C GLU A 108 -8.54 -18.72 -2.90
N GLY A 109 -7.28 -19.09 -3.14
CA GLY A 109 -6.82 -20.46 -3.21
C GLY A 109 -6.49 -21.10 -1.85
N LEU A 110 -6.57 -20.37 -0.74
CA LEU A 110 -6.28 -20.91 0.59
C LEU A 110 -7.39 -21.87 1.05
N THR A 111 -7.03 -23.13 1.32
CA THR A 111 -7.97 -24.14 1.84
C THR A 111 -7.90 -24.20 3.36
N GLN A 112 -8.99 -23.84 4.03
CA GLN A 112 -9.13 -23.86 5.49
C GLN A 112 -7.93 -23.24 6.26
N PRO A 113 -7.48 -22.02 5.91
CA PRO A 113 -6.38 -21.36 6.61
C PRO A 113 -6.71 -21.14 8.10
N ASP A 114 -5.76 -21.48 8.96
CA ASP A 114 -5.84 -21.19 10.40
C ASP A 114 -5.38 -19.75 10.68
N TRP A 115 -6.36 -18.85 10.71
CA TRP A 115 -6.13 -17.42 10.97
C TRP A 115 -5.66 -17.10 12.39
N SER A 116 -5.71 -18.08 13.30
CA SER A 116 -5.23 -17.93 14.68
C SER A 116 -3.74 -18.20 14.83
N ARG A 117 -3.06 -18.72 13.78
CA ARG A 117 -1.61 -18.93 13.81
C ARG A 117 -0.88 -17.65 14.15
N LEU A 118 -0.01 -17.73 15.15
CA LEU A 118 0.71 -16.60 15.69
C LEU A 118 2.11 -16.52 15.09
N TYR A 119 2.53 -15.30 14.81
CA TYR A 119 3.93 -14.92 14.67
C TYR A 119 4.35 -14.07 15.86
N GLU A 120 5.48 -14.40 16.49
CA GLU A 120 6.04 -13.60 17.59
C GLU A 120 6.81 -12.40 17.01
N HIS A 121 6.12 -11.28 16.82
CA HIS A 121 6.74 -10.08 16.26
C HIS A 121 7.66 -9.40 17.28
N PRO A 122 8.93 -9.10 16.94
CA PRO A 122 9.91 -8.57 17.89
C PRO A 122 9.47 -7.32 18.68
N SER A 123 8.67 -6.46 18.06
CA SER A 123 8.17 -5.23 18.68
C SER A 123 6.67 -5.21 18.99
N ALA A 124 5.87 -6.04 18.33
CA ALA A 124 4.41 -6.00 18.44
C ALA A 124 3.86 -7.16 19.28
N GLY A 125 4.71 -8.11 19.67
CA GLY A 125 4.32 -9.33 20.38
C GLY A 125 3.57 -10.32 19.47
N PRO A 126 2.74 -11.20 20.05
CA PRO A 126 2.01 -12.21 19.31
C PRO A 126 1.05 -11.58 18.28
N LEU A 127 1.28 -11.87 17.00
CA LEU A 127 0.51 -11.35 15.87
C LEU A 127 -0.16 -12.50 15.11
N PRO A 128 -1.49 -12.65 15.16
CA PRO A 128 -2.20 -13.69 14.41
C PRO A 128 -2.17 -13.42 12.90
N ALA A 129 -2.22 -14.47 12.08
CA ALA A 129 -2.34 -14.39 10.62
C ALA A 129 -3.52 -13.52 10.17
N GLY A 130 -4.68 -13.62 10.86
CA GLY A 130 -5.82 -12.74 10.62
C GLY A 130 -5.53 -11.26 10.91
N GLY A 131 -4.62 -10.98 11.85
CA GLY A 131 -4.10 -9.64 12.13
C GLY A 131 -3.28 -9.11 10.96
N VAL A 132 -2.36 -9.91 10.41
CA VAL A 132 -1.57 -9.55 9.22
C VAL A 132 -2.47 -9.20 8.03
N LEU A 133 -3.46 -10.05 7.74
CA LEU A 133 -4.42 -9.81 6.65
C LEU A 133 -5.24 -8.53 6.88
N THR A 134 -5.67 -8.26 8.12
CA THR A 134 -6.43 -7.04 8.45
C THR A 134 -5.55 -5.79 8.32
N SER A 135 -4.28 -5.89 8.75
CA SER A 135 -3.30 -4.82 8.58
C SER A 135 -3.04 -4.49 7.12
N TRP A 136 -3.03 -5.50 6.23
CA TRP A 136 -2.90 -5.28 4.78
C TRP A 136 -4.02 -4.38 4.24
N LEU A 137 -5.27 -4.67 4.60
CA LEU A 137 -6.40 -3.86 4.16
C LEU A 137 -6.40 -2.47 4.82
N ALA A 138 -6.04 -2.39 6.11
CA ALA A 138 -5.93 -1.10 6.80
C ALA A 138 -4.85 -0.22 6.18
N HIS A 139 -3.75 -0.82 5.74
CA HIS A 139 -2.64 -0.15 5.07
C HIS A 139 -3.05 0.47 3.73
N ASP A 140 -3.89 -0.22 2.95
CA ASP A 140 -4.49 0.39 1.75
C ASP A 140 -5.23 1.69 2.11
N PHE A 141 -6.05 1.71 3.17
CA PHE A 141 -6.79 2.91 3.56
C PHE A 141 -5.89 4.06 4.02
N ILE A 142 -4.76 3.74 4.67
CA ILE A 142 -3.74 4.73 5.04
C ILE A 142 -3.21 5.42 3.78
N HIS A 143 -2.91 4.66 2.73
CA HIS A 143 -2.38 5.24 1.49
C HIS A 143 -3.42 5.83 0.56
N VAL A 144 -4.67 5.35 0.54
CA VAL A 144 -5.79 6.05 -0.10
C VAL A 144 -5.95 7.44 0.52
N ARG A 145 -5.91 7.53 1.84
CA ARG A 145 -5.90 8.82 2.55
C ARG A 145 -4.69 9.65 2.11
N GLN A 146 -3.48 9.09 2.13
CA GLN A 146 -2.27 9.82 1.74
C GLN A 146 -2.34 10.37 0.30
N LEU A 147 -2.81 9.59 -0.67
CA LEU A 147 -2.95 10.06 -2.06
C LEU A 147 -3.93 11.23 -2.17
N ASN A 148 -5.09 11.16 -1.50
CA ASN A 148 -6.03 12.28 -1.45
C ASN A 148 -5.40 13.53 -0.83
N ARG A 149 -4.57 13.38 0.21
CA ARG A 149 -3.80 14.49 0.80
C ARG A 149 -2.90 15.14 -0.25
N LEU A 150 -2.12 14.33 -0.96
CA LEU A 150 -1.14 14.80 -1.94
C LEU A 150 -1.80 15.55 -3.10
N HIS A 151 -2.97 15.10 -3.57
CA HIS A 151 -3.73 15.86 -4.57
C HIS A 151 -4.19 17.22 -4.06
N ARG A 152 -4.71 17.27 -2.82
CA ARG A 152 -5.18 18.53 -2.21
C ARG A 152 -4.01 19.50 -2.02
N GLU A 153 -2.89 19.02 -1.52
CA GLU A 153 -1.70 19.85 -1.28
C GLU A 153 -1.10 20.36 -2.59
N TYR A 154 -0.95 19.50 -3.60
CA TYR A 154 -0.49 19.92 -4.94
C TYR A 154 -1.43 20.95 -5.58
N LEU A 155 -2.75 20.78 -5.43
CA LEU A 155 -3.73 21.77 -5.90
C LEU A 155 -3.49 23.13 -5.25
N ALA A 156 -3.23 23.15 -3.94
CA ALA A 156 -3.02 24.38 -3.17
C ALA A 156 -1.64 25.01 -3.36
N SER A 157 -0.63 24.25 -3.82
CA SER A 157 0.74 24.73 -3.97
C SER A 157 1.14 25.03 -5.41
N GLU A 158 0.77 24.17 -6.36
CA GLU A 158 1.27 24.25 -7.75
C GLU A 158 0.19 24.67 -8.77
N LEU A 159 -1.09 24.37 -8.51
CA LEU A 159 -2.16 24.60 -9.51
C LEU A 159 -2.98 25.87 -9.27
N SER A 160 -2.90 26.48 -8.09
CA SER A 160 -3.78 27.58 -7.70
C SER A 160 -3.11 28.51 -6.69
N ASP A 161 -3.23 29.82 -6.91
CA ASP A 161 -2.87 30.84 -5.91
C ASP A 161 -3.90 30.95 -4.77
N TYR A 162 -5.04 30.27 -4.90
CA TYR A 162 -6.14 30.30 -3.95
C TYR A 162 -6.16 29.06 -3.05
N ALA A 163 -6.24 29.29 -1.74
CA ALA A 163 -6.39 28.21 -0.76
C ALA A 163 -7.76 27.50 -0.91
N PRO A 164 -7.81 26.16 -0.93
CA PRO A 164 -9.05 25.40 -1.09
C PRO A 164 -9.83 25.25 0.23
N ASP A 165 -9.70 26.19 1.17
CA ASP A 165 -10.20 26.06 2.55
C ASP A 165 -11.72 26.08 2.64
N TYR A 166 -12.42 26.61 1.64
CA TYR A 166 -13.89 26.51 1.54
C TYR A 166 -14.37 25.05 1.50
N ALA A 167 -13.55 24.12 1.01
CA ALA A 167 -13.87 22.68 1.01
C ALA A 167 -13.81 22.04 2.41
N GLY A 168 -13.35 22.80 3.41
CA GLY A 168 -13.14 22.33 4.78
C GLY A 168 -11.67 22.04 5.10
N CYS A 169 -11.41 21.89 6.40
CA CYS A 169 -10.14 21.39 6.89
C CYS A 169 -10.02 19.89 6.64
N TRP A 170 -8.80 19.43 6.41
CA TRP A 170 -8.47 18.04 6.13
C TRP A 170 -8.01 17.32 7.40
#